data_AF-A0A8D8RSK0-F1
#
_entry.id   AF-A0A8D8RSK0-F1
#
_cell.length_a   1.000
_cell.length_b   1.000
_cell.length_c   1.000
_cell.angle_alpha   90.00
_cell.angle_beta   90.00
_cell.angle_gamma   90.00
#
_symmetry.space_group_name_H-M   'P 1'
#
loop_
_entity.id
_entity.type
_entity.pdbx_description
1 polymer ?
#
loop_
_entity_poly.entity_id
_entity_poly.type
_entity_poly.pdbx_seq_one_letter_code
_entity_poly.pdbx_strand_id
1 'polypeptide(L)'
;MFPFQFDSVSGKQFDTRLILLFFTVCLASYPITILSQFDFERQCIVLVEFVMIFGAHFVNCAMSEVLEWGNCRIRQSVYQSHWYKMCPEAQRMILMFLRCTPKETPRGDV
;
A
#
# COMPACT_ATOMS: atom_id res chain seq x y z
N MET A 1 16.13 18.61 2.46
CA MET A 1 16.25 18.49 0.99
C MET A 1 16.32 17.02 0.50
N PHE A 2 15.93 16.03 1.31
CA PHE A 2 15.91 14.60 0.93
C PHE A 2 14.53 13.90 0.84
N PRO A 3 13.37 14.46 1.28
CA PRO A 3 12.13 13.67 1.27
C PRO A 3 11.53 13.50 -0.13
N PHE A 4 11.74 14.46 -1.04
CA PHE A 4 11.08 14.47 -2.36
C PHE A 4 11.63 13.43 -3.35
N GLN A 5 12.87 12.96 -3.15
CA GLN A 5 13.49 12.00 -4.07
C GLN A 5 13.01 10.57 -3.82
N PHE A 6 12.61 10.25 -2.58
CA PHE A 6 12.08 8.93 -2.23
C PHE A 6 10.68 8.74 -2.84
N ASP A 7 9.78 9.72 -2.74
CA ASP A 7 8.43 9.61 -3.31
C ASP A 7 8.40 9.51 -4.85
N SER A 8 9.28 10.20 -5.58
CA SER A 8 9.26 10.18 -7.06
C SER A 8 9.87 8.91 -7.66
N VAL A 9 10.93 8.37 -7.03
CA VAL A 9 11.52 7.07 -7.41
C VAL A 9 10.61 5.94 -6.95
N SER A 10 10.06 6.04 -5.73
CA SER A 10 9.19 5.02 -5.15
C SER A 10 7.83 4.98 -5.85
N GLY A 11 7.20 6.11 -6.17
CA GLY A 11 5.89 6.15 -6.85
C GLY A 11 5.91 5.49 -8.23
N LYS A 12 6.90 5.80 -9.09
CA LYS A 12 7.04 5.12 -10.40
C LYS A 12 7.38 3.63 -10.27
N GLN A 13 8.18 3.27 -9.26
CA GLN A 13 8.48 1.88 -8.93
C GLN A 13 7.24 1.14 -8.42
N PHE A 14 6.38 1.80 -7.64
CA PHE A 14 5.13 1.25 -7.13
C PHE A 14 4.13 1.00 -8.25
N ASP A 15 3.91 1.95 -9.17
CA ASP A 15 3.02 1.75 -10.31
C ASP A 15 3.49 0.59 -11.20
N THR A 16 4.79 0.55 -11.51
CA THR A 16 5.39 -0.53 -12.31
C THR A 16 5.27 -1.87 -11.61
N ARG A 17 5.52 -1.90 -10.29
CA ARG A 17 5.34 -3.11 -9.48
C ARG A 17 3.88 -3.53 -9.48
N LEU A 18 2.93 -2.65 -9.21
CA LEU A 18 1.50 -2.95 -9.18
C LEU A 18 1.03 -3.59 -10.50
N ILE A 19 1.43 -3.04 -11.63
CA ILE A 19 1.14 -3.59 -12.96
C ILE A 19 1.74 -5.00 -13.10
N LEU A 20 3.01 -5.21 -12.72
CA LEU A 20 3.64 -6.53 -12.70
C LEU A 20 2.93 -7.52 -11.75
N LEU A 21 2.43 -7.06 -10.60
CA LEU A 21 1.66 -7.88 -9.65
C LEU A 21 0.33 -8.33 -10.29
N PHE A 22 -0.36 -7.44 -11.02
CA PHE A 22 -1.57 -7.80 -11.76
C PHE A 22 -1.29 -8.85 -12.85
N PHE A 23 -0.25 -8.66 -13.65
CA PHE A 23 0.11 -9.64 -14.69
C PHE A 23 0.54 -10.99 -14.12
N THR A 24 1.29 -11.01 -13.01
CA THR A 24 1.71 -12.26 -12.34
C THR A 24 0.51 -13.01 -11.76
N VAL A 25 -0.44 -12.33 -11.14
CA VAL A 25 -1.68 -12.95 -10.67
C VAL A 25 -2.53 -13.50 -11.82
N CYS A 26 -2.66 -12.77 -12.92
CA CYS A 26 -3.39 -13.24 -14.11
C CYS A 26 -2.73 -14.45 -14.79
N LEU A 27 -1.39 -14.49 -14.83
CA LEU A 27 -0.65 -15.63 -15.39
C LEU A 27 -0.66 -16.83 -14.43
N ALA A 28 -0.61 -16.60 -13.12
CA ALA A 28 -0.67 -17.65 -12.10
C ALA A 28 -2.07 -18.26 -11.92
N SER A 29 -3.13 -17.55 -12.31
CA SER A 29 -4.51 -18.07 -12.26
C SER A 29 -4.87 -18.94 -13.47
N TYR A 30 -4.22 -18.73 -14.62
CA TYR A 30 -4.39 -19.55 -15.82
C TYR A 30 -4.18 -21.07 -15.61
N PRO A 31 -3.13 -21.55 -14.92
CA PRO A 31 -2.96 -22.98 -14.68
C PRO A 31 -4.02 -23.59 -13.73
N ILE A 32 -4.74 -22.77 -12.95
CA ILE A 32 -5.82 -23.22 -12.05
C ILE A 32 -7.07 -23.59 -12.84
N THR A 33 -7.34 -22.94 -13.99
CA THR A 33 -8.52 -23.28 -14.80
C THR A 33 -8.35 -24.56 -15.62
N ILE A 34 -7.10 -25.00 -15.84
CA ILE A 34 -6.77 -26.24 -16.58
C ILE A 34 -6.37 -27.38 -15.61
N LEU A 35 -6.61 -27.20 -14.30
CA LEU A 35 -6.14 -28.10 -13.25
C LEU A 35 -6.58 -29.56 -13.46
N SER A 36 -7.74 -29.82 -14.06
CA SER A 36 -8.27 -31.18 -14.26
C SER A 36 -7.48 -32.04 -15.27
N GLN A 37 -6.53 -31.47 -16.02
CA GLN A 37 -5.77 -32.18 -17.06
C GLN A 37 -4.34 -32.58 -16.65
N PHE A 38 -3.87 -32.19 -15.46
CA PHE A 38 -2.49 -32.42 -15.01
C PHE A 38 -2.38 -33.47 -13.89
N ASP A 39 -1.22 -34.14 -13.82
CA ASP A 39 -0.86 -35.07 -12.74
C ASP A 39 -0.88 -34.39 -11.36
N PHE A 40 -1.25 -35.15 -10.32
CA PHE A 40 -1.38 -34.67 -8.93
C PHE A 40 -0.12 -33.95 -8.41
N GLU A 41 1.07 -34.44 -8.78
CA GLU A 41 2.34 -33.82 -8.39
C GLU A 41 2.48 -32.39 -8.94
N ARG A 42 2.08 -32.16 -10.20
CA ARG A 42 2.12 -30.82 -10.82
C ARG A 42 1.05 -29.89 -10.26
N GLN A 43 -0.12 -30.43 -9.92
CA GLN A 43 -1.18 -29.65 -9.27
C GLN A 43 -0.73 -29.09 -7.91
N CYS A 44 -0.05 -29.91 -7.09
CA CYS A 44 0.45 -29.47 -5.79
C CYS A 44 1.50 -28.36 -5.90
N ILE A 45 2.44 -28.46 -6.85
CA ILE A 45 3.48 -27.44 -7.04
C ILE A 45 2.85 -26.10 -7.42
N VAL A 46 1.91 -26.09 -8.38
CA VAL A 46 1.20 -24.87 -8.81
C VAL A 46 0.40 -24.25 -7.67
N LEU A 47 -0.29 -25.07 -6.86
CA LEU A 47 -1.05 -24.57 -5.71
C LEU A 47 -0.14 -23.94 -4.66
N VAL A 48 1.01 -24.53 -4.37
CA VAL A 48 1.98 -23.97 -3.39
C VAL A 48 2.55 -22.65 -3.90
N GLU A 49 2.95 -22.58 -5.17
CA GLU A 49 3.42 -21.33 -5.77
C GLU A 49 2.36 -20.24 -5.74
N PHE A 50 1.11 -20.57 -6.07
CA PHE A 50 0.00 -19.63 -6.02
C PHE A 50 -0.21 -19.09 -4.60
N VAL A 51 -0.27 -19.96 -3.59
CA VAL A 51 -0.44 -19.54 -2.18
C VAL A 51 0.71 -18.66 -1.71
N MET A 52 1.94 -18.99 -2.08
CA MET A 52 3.13 -18.20 -1.72
C MET A 52 3.09 -16.80 -2.35
N ILE A 53 2.75 -16.72 -3.64
CA ILE A 53 2.63 -15.46 -4.38
C ILE A 53 1.51 -14.61 -3.77
N PHE A 54 0.29 -15.17 -3.64
CA PHE A 54 -0.85 -14.47 -3.06
C PHE A 54 -0.59 -14.03 -1.61
N GLY A 55 0.05 -14.88 -0.80
CA GLY A 55 0.46 -14.53 0.56
C GLY A 55 1.41 -13.34 0.59
N ALA A 56 2.42 -13.33 -0.28
CA ALA A 56 3.35 -12.20 -0.39
C ALA A 56 2.63 -10.90 -0.81
N HIS A 57 1.69 -10.96 -1.76
CA HIS A 57 0.87 -9.80 -2.13
C HIS A 57 0.00 -9.32 -0.96
N PHE A 58 -0.64 -10.24 -0.26
CA PHE A 58 -1.50 -9.92 0.88
C PHE A 58 -0.74 -9.15 1.97
N VAL A 59 0.48 -9.60 2.31
CA VAL A 59 1.32 -8.90 3.30
C VAL A 59 1.68 -7.49 2.83
N ASN A 60 2.02 -7.30 1.55
CA ASN A 60 2.33 -5.97 1.01
C ASN A 60 1.11 -5.03 1.04
N CYS A 61 -0.08 -5.54 0.71
CA CYS A 61 -1.32 -4.78 0.77
C CYS A 61 -1.69 -4.43 2.22
N ALA A 62 -1.60 -5.40 3.14
CA ALA A 62 -1.86 -5.18 4.56
C ALA A 62 -0.90 -4.15 5.16
N MET A 63 0.39 -4.20 4.80
CA MET A 63 1.37 -3.20 5.24
C MET A 63 1.04 -1.80 4.71
N SER A 64 0.61 -1.71 3.44
CA SER A 64 0.17 -0.46 2.83
C SER A 64 -1.05 0.14 3.55
N GLU A 65 -2.02 -0.71 3.90
CA GLU A 65 -3.20 -0.28 4.64
C GLU A 65 -2.87 0.18 6.07
N VAL A 66 -2.01 -0.55 6.78
CA VAL A 66 -1.54 -0.16 8.12
C VAL A 66 -0.78 1.18 8.07
N LEU A 67 0.01 1.41 7.01
CA LEU A 67 0.71 2.67 6.81
C LEU A 67 -0.28 3.83 6.61
N GLU A 68 -1.31 3.64 5.80
CA GLU A 68 -2.35 4.65 5.57
C GLU A 68 -3.14 4.95 6.86
N TRP A 69 -3.51 3.90 7.61
CA TRP A 69 -4.13 4.05 8.92
C TRP A 69 -3.24 4.83 9.89
N GLY A 70 -1.94 4.52 9.92
CA GLY A 70 -0.95 5.25 10.71
C GLY A 70 -0.87 6.72 10.33
N ASN A 71 -0.82 7.03 9.04
CA ASN A 71 -0.80 8.38 8.50
C ASN A 71 -2.07 9.16 8.89
N CYS A 72 -3.25 8.55 8.76
CA CYS A 72 -4.52 9.11 9.20
C CYS A 72 -4.54 9.40 10.71
N ARG A 73 -4.06 8.47 11.54
CA ARG A 73 -3.98 8.65 12.99
C ARG A 73 -3.04 9.79 13.39
N ILE A 74 -1.87 9.89 12.76
CA ILE A 74 -0.92 10.99 13.00
C ILE A 74 -1.60 12.31 12.65
N ARG A 75 -2.21 12.41 11.47
CA ARG A 75 -2.93 13.62 11.04
C ARG A 75 -4.03 14.02 12.02
N GLN A 76 -4.85 13.07 12.48
CA GLN A 76 -5.88 13.32 13.48
C GLN A 76 -5.28 13.82 14.81
N SER A 77 -4.18 13.23 15.27
CA SER A 77 -3.49 13.67 16.48
C SER A 77 -2.94 15.10 16.35
N VAL A 78 -2.44 15.46 15.17
CA VAL A 78 -1.97 16.82 14.88
C VAL A 78 -3.15 17.80 14.90
N TYR A 79 -4.31 17.45 14.32
CA TYR A 79 -5.51 18.29 14.41
C TYR A 79 -6.02 18.48 15.83
N GLN A 80 -5.91 17.46 16.69
CA GLN A 80 -6.31 17.53 18.11
C GLN A 80 -5.28 18.26 18.98
N SER A 81 -4.06 18.46 18.49
CA SER A 81 -3.01 19.18 19.21
C SER A 81 -3.25 20.70 19.20
N HIS A 82 -2.68 21.41 20.18
CA HIS A 82 -2.73 22.87 20.24
C HIS A 82 -1.65 23.51 19.36
N TRP A 83 -1.52 23.05 18.11
CA TRP A 83 -0.47 23.48 17.17
C TRP A 83 -0.46 24.98 16.89
N TYR A 84 -1.60 25.66 17.05
CA TYR A 84 -1.72 27.12 16.95
C TYR A 84 -1.00 27.89 18.07
N LYS A 85 -0.70 27.23 19.20
CA LYS A 85 0.01 27.83 20.35
C LYS A 85 1.51 27.53 20.35
N MET A 86 2.02 26.77 19.36
CA MET A 86 3.44 26.42 19.25
C MET A 86 4.25 27.57 18.63
N CYS A 87 5.59 27.48 18.71
CA CYS A 87 6.49 28.41 18.06
C CYS A 87 6.21 28.53 16.54
N PRO A 88 6.42 29.72 15.94
CA PRO A 88 6.06 29.98 14.55
C PRO A 88 6.79 29.07 13.54
N GLU A 89 7.99 28.57 13.88
CA GLU A 89 8.70 27.60 13.03
C GLU A 89 8.04 26.21 13.05
N ALA A 90 7.63 25.73 14.22
CA ALA A 90 6.92 24.45 14.36
C ALA A 90 5.54 24.51 13.68
N GLN A 91 4.85 25.64 13.78
CA GLN A 91 3.58 25.88 13.10
C GLN A 91 3.71 25.78 11.58
N ARG A 92 4.76 26.37 11.00
CA ARG A 92 5.03 26.26 9.54
C ARG A 92 5.27 24.81 9.12
N MET A 93 6.04 24.05 9.90
CA MET A 93 6.31 22.64 9.60
C MET A 93 5.03 21.80 9.62
N ILE A 94 4.18 21.99 10.63
CA ILE A 94 2.89 21.31 10.76
C ILE A 94 1.96 21.66 9.58
N LEU A 95 1.86 22.94 9.21
CA LEU A 95 1.06 23.37 8.07
C LEU A 95 1.55 22.79 6.75
N MET A 96 2.87 22.69 6.56
CA MET A 96 3.45 22.02 5.39
C MET A 96 3.08 20.54 5.38
N PHE A 97 3.17 19.84 6.51
CA PHE A 97 2.77 18.44 6.64
C PHE A 97 1.30 18.25 6.29
N LEU A 98 0.38 19.03 6.87
CA LEU A 98 -1.05 18.97 6.59
C LEU A 98 -1.38 19.23 5.11
N ARG A 99 -0.64 20.15 4.46
CA ARG A 99 -0.80 20.46 3.04
C ARG A 99 -0.36 19.31 2.14
N CYS A 100 0.70 18.60 2.53
CA CYS A 100 1.23 17.46 1.78
C CYS A 100 0.40 16.18 1.96
N THR A 101 -0.35 16.05 3.05
CA THR A 101 -1.25 14.91 3.29
C THR A 101 -2.71 15.30 2.98
N PRO A 102 -3.19 15.23 1.72
CA PRO A 102 -4.57 15.57 1.39
C PRO A 102 -5.55 14.73 2.21
N LYS A 103 -6.61 15.37 2.72
CA LYS A 103 -7.65 14.72 3.51
C LYS A 103 -8.25 13.59 2.68
N GLU A 104 -8.13 12.36 3.17
CA GLU A 104 -8.93 11.27 2.64
C GLU A 104 -10.37 11.56 3.07
N THR A 105 -11.24 11.82 2.10
CA THR A 105 -12.68 11.93 2.34
C THR A 105 -13.13 10.63 3.01
N PRO A 106 -13.82 10.69 4.17
CA PRO A 106 -14.25 9.48 4.85
C PRO A 106 -15.07 8.64 3.87
N ARG A 107 -14.57 7.43 3.58
CA ARG A 107 -15.35 6.41 2.89
C ARG A 107 -16.51 6.13 3.85
N GLY A 108 -17.70 6.63 3.50
CA GLY A 108 -18.86 6.58 4.36
C GLY A 108 -19.15 5.15 4.78
N ASP A 109 -18.90 4.85 6.05
CA ASP A 109 -19.53 3.74 6.74
C ASP A 109 -21.02 4.08 6.84
N VAL A 110 -21.80 3.54 5.89
CA VAL A 110 -23.26 3.39 5.97
C VAL A 110 -23.56 1.92 6.15
#